data_AF-A0A1I1AU36-F1
#
_entry.id   AF-A0A1I1AU36-F1
#
_cell.length_a   1.000
_cell.length_b   1.000
_cell.length_c   1.000
_cell.angle_alpha   90.00
_cell.angle_beta   90.00
_cell.angle_gamma   90.00
#
_symmetry.space_group_name_H-M   'P 1'
#
loop_
_entity.id
_entity.type
_entity.pdbx_description
1 polymer ?
#
loop_
_entity_poly.entity_id
_entity_poly.type
_entity_poly.pdbx_seq_one_letter_code
_entity_poly.pdbx_strand_id
1 'polypeptide(L)'
;MSYTVIGSFRISHNFAPEHLAAELDIPVEEYIRMEKGEQLITTAQAAILAEFYKVDPALFFLKGLSVTNYNHGPNSHSGPITTYNNNYGFKDLVEKLMIENNELKKELKKFK
;
A
#
# COMPACT_ATOMS: atom_id res chain seq x y z
N MET A 1 -2.78 -3.31 -9.08
CA MET A 1 -3.94 -4.05 -8.53
C MET A 1 -4.50 -3.18 -7.41
N SER A 2 -5.77 -2.77 -7.49
CA SER A 2 -6.39 -1.90 -6.47
C SER A 2 -6.90 -2.80 -5.35
N TYR A 3 -6.32 -2.71 -4.15
CA TYR A 3 -6.81 -3.46 -2.99
C TYR A 3 -7.94 -2.69 -2.31
N THR A 4 -8.99 -3.40 -1.92
CA THR A 4 -10.01 -2.86 -1.00
C THR A 4 -9.40 -2.59 0.38
N VAL A 5 -10.13 -1.91 1.26
CA VAL A 5 -9.71 -1.71 2.66
C VAL A 5 -9.49 -3.04 3.37
N ILE A 6 -10.35 -4.03 3.11
CA ILE A 6 -10.25 -5.39 3.64
C ILE A 6 -8.93 -6.03 3.21
N GLY A 7 -8.61 -5.99 1.91
CA GLY A 7 -7.34 -6.53 1.39
C GLY A 7 -6.11 -5.84 1.98
N SER A 8 -6.18 -4.52 2.14
CA SER A 8 -5.10 -3.73 2.75
C SER A 8 -4.86 -4.13 4.21
N PHE A 9 -5.93 -4.37 4.97
CA PHE A 9 -5.85 -4.81 6.36
C PHE A 9 -5.31 -6.24 6.48
N ARG A 10 -5.79 -7.16 5.65
CA ARG A 10 -5.28 -8.54 5.62
C ARG A 10 -3.77 -8.59 5.37
N ILE A 11 -3.29 -7.87 4.35
CA ILE A 11 -1.87 -7.85 3.97
C ILE A 11 -1.03 -7.23 5.08
N SER A 12 -1.44 -6.09 5.64
CA SER A 12 -0.69 -5.40 6.70
C SER A 12 -0.56 -6.22 7.98
N HIS A 13 -1.53 -7.08 8.28
CA HIS A 13 -1.51 -7.98 9.43
C HIS A 13 -1.00 -9.39 9.10
N ASN A 14 -0.57 -9.61 7.85
CA ASN A 14 -0.08 -10.91 7.36
C ASN A 14 -1.04 -12.07 7.60
N PHE A 15 -2.35 -11.83 7.45
CA PHE A 15 -3.36 -12.88 7.55
C PHE A 15 -3.52 -13.63 6.22
N ALA A 16 -3.77 -14.94 6.33
CA ALA A 16 -4.18 -15.76 5.21
C ALA A 16 -5.66 -15.46 4.87
N PRO A 17 -6.08 -15.50 3.59
CA PRO A 17 -7.48 -15.31 3.20
C PRO A 17 -8.46 -16.21 3.96
N GLU A 18 -8.06 -17.45 4.22
CA GLU A 18 -8.84 -18.46 4.94
C GLU A 18 -9.17 -18.03 6.36
N HIS A 19 -8.26 -17.27 7.01
CA HIS A 19 -8.47 -16.79 8.36
C HIS A 19 -9.61 -15.77 8.42
N LEU A 20 -9.66 -14.82 7.49
CA LEU A 20 -10.73 -13.82 7.46
C LEU A 20 -12.04 -14.39 6.92
N ALA A 21 -11.98 -15.37 6.01
CA ALA A 21 -13.16 -16.09 5.58
C ALA A 21 -13.82 -16.84 6.74
N ALA A 22 -13.01 -17.48 7.60
CA ALA A 22 -13.48 -18.14 8.81
C ALA A 22 -14.06 -17.15 9.84
N GLU A 23 -13.41 -16.00 10.06
CA GLU A 23 -13.91 -14.94 10.96
C GLU A 23 -15.29 -14.41 10.51
N LEU A 24 -15.51 -14.36 9.19
CA LEU A 24 -16.76 -13.90 8.59
C LEU A 24 -17.82 -15.00 8.42
N ASP A 25 -17.49 -16.25 8.71
CA ASP A 25 -18.31 -17.44 8.44
C ASP A 25 -18.78 -17.52 6.97
N ILE A 26 -17.85 -17.29 6.03
CA ILE A 26 -18.10 -17.35 4.58
C ILE A 26 -17.10 -18.25 3.84
N PRO A 27 -17.42 -18.72 2.61
CA PRO A 27 -16.46 -19.38 1.75
C PRO A 27 -15.26 -18.50 1.40
N VAL A 28 -14.07 -19.10 1.26
CA VAL A 28 -12.83 -18.37 0.93
C VAL A 28 -12.95 -17.66 -0.42
N GLU A 29 -13.62 -18.27 -1.39
CA GLU A 29 -13.87 -17.68 -2.70
C GLU A 29 -14.70 -16.40 -2.60
N GLU A 30 -15.66 -16.35 -1.67
CA GLU A 30 -16.46 -15.16 -1.41
C GLU A 30 -15.61 -14.04 -0.81
N TYR A 31 -14.80 -14.36 0.20
CA TYR A 31 -13.83 -13.42 0.76
C TYR A 31 -12.89 -12.86 -0.32
N ILE A 32 -12.38 -13.70 -1.22
CA ILE A 32 -11.48 -13.27 -2.30
C ILE A 32 -12.19 -12.28 -3.25
N ARG A 33 -13.46 -12.50 -3.60
CA ARG A 33 -14.25 -11.55 -4.40
C ARG A 33 -14.43 -10.22 -3.68
N MET A 34 -14.64 -10.25 -2.37
CA MET A 34 -14.72 -9.04 -1.54
C MET A 34 -13.37 -8.29 -1.52
N GLU A 35 -12.26 -9.00 -1.33
CA GLU A 35 -10.92 -8.42 -1.32
C GLU A 35 -10.59 -7.71 -2.65
N LYS A 36 -11.01 -8.29 -3.77
CA LYS A 36 -10.86 -7.72 -5.12
C LYS A 36 -11.84 -6.60 -5.45
N GLY A 37 -12.85 -6.38 -4.60
CA GLY A 37 -13.92 -5.40 -4.84
C GLY A 37 -14.95 -5.84 -5.87
N GLU A 38 -14.97 -7.12 -6.25
CA GLU A 38 -15.97 -7.73 -7.14
C GLU A 38 -17.30 -7.96 -6.40
N GLN A 39 -17.24 -8.09 -5.08
CA GLN A 39 -18.41 -8.21 -4.20
C GLN A 39 -18.33 -7.14 -3.10
N LEU A 40 -19.45 -6.45 -2.84
CA LEU A 40 -19.53 -5.48 -1.75
C LEU A 40 -19.62 -6.19 -0.40
N ILE A 41 -18.95 -5.64 0.60
CA ILE A 41 -19.13 -6.04 1.99
C ILE A 41 -20.49 -5.58 2.52
N THR A 42 -21.15 -6.43 3.31
CA THR A 42 -22.38 -6.06 4.01
C THR A 42 -22.09 -5.29 5.31
N THR A 43 -23.09 -4.62 5.86
CA THR A 43 -22.99 -3.93 7.16
C THR A 43 -22.65 -4.89 8.30
N ALA A 44 -23.22 -6.11 8.29
CA ALA A 44 -22.93 -7.13 9.30
C ALA A 44 -21.47 -7.60 9.23
N GLN A 45 -20.97 -7.92 8.03
CA GLN A 45 -19.58 -8.31 7.84
C GLN A 45 -18.60 -7.17 8.19
N ALA A 46 -18.94 -5.93 7.86
CA ALA A 46 -18.13 -4.77 8.23
C ALA A 46 -18.06 -4.58 9.74
N ALA A 47 -19.14 -4.84 10.48
CA ALA A 47 -19.14 -4.80 11.94
C ALA A 47 -18.24 -5.88 12.56
N ILE A 48 -18.29 -7.11 12.03
CA ILE A 48 -17.42 -8.21 12.48
C ILE A 48 -15.95 -7.84 12.27
N LEU A 49 -15.58 -7.40 11.05
CA LEU A 49 -14.20 -7.00 10.77
C LEU A 49 -13.76 -5.78 11.59
N ALA A 50 -14.66 -4.84 11.85
CA ALA A 50 -14.38 -3.68 12.70
C ALA A 50 -14.05 -4.09 14.13
N GLU A 51 -14.78 -5.05 14.69
CA GLU A 51 -14.48 -5.61 16.00
C GLU A 51 -13.17 -6.41 16.00
N PHE A 52 -12.91 -7.19 14.96
CA PHE A 52 -11.68 -7.97 14.81
C PHE A 52 -10.44 -7.08 14.74
N TYR A 53 -10.47 -6.04 13.89
CA TYR A 53 -9.35 -5.09 13.71
C TYR A 53 -9.33 -3.92 14.71
N LYS A 54 -10.36 -3.80 15.57
CA LYS A 54 -10.54 -2.68 16.51
C LYS A 54 -10.55 -1.32 15.81
N VAL A 55 -11.36 -1.18 14.76
CA VAL A 55 -11.53 0.05 13.97
C VAL A 55 -13.00 0.44 13.82
N ASP A 56 -13.27 1.59 13.19
CA ASP A 56 -14.63 1.99 12.80
C ASP A 56 -15.12 1.21 11.57
N PRO A 57 -16.34 0.61 11.60
CA PRO A 57 -16.89 -0.16 10.47
C PRO A 57 -17.10 0.67 9.19
N ALA A 58 -17.26 1.99 9.30
CA ALA A 58 -17.40 2.88 8.15
C ALA A 58 -16.17 2.84 7.23
N LEU A 59 -14.99 2.50 7.75
CA LEU A 59 -13.77 2.38 6.96
C LEU A 59 -13.90 1.38 5.81
N PHE A 60 -14.64 0.28 6.00
CA PHE A 60 -14.79 -0.75 4.97
C PHE A 60 -15.69 -0.32 3.80
N PHE A 61 -16.41 0.80 3.92
CA PHE A 61 -17.24 1.38 2.87
C PHE A 61 -16.57 2.53 2.12
N LEU A 62 -15.37 2.94 2.54
CA LEU A 62 -14.62 3.98 1.85
C LEU A 62 -14.20 3.49 0.46
N LYS A 63 -14.73 4.13 -0.58
CA LYS A 63 -14.31 3.89 -1.97
C LYS A 63 -12.88 4.42 -2.17
N GLY A 64 -11.92 3.52 -1.97
CA GLY A 64 -10.50 3.81 -2.08
C GLY A 64 -10.01 4.61 -0.88
N LEU A 65 -9.04 4.07 -0.15
CA LEU A 65 -8.18 4.90 0.69
C LEU A 65 -7.41 5.82 -0.27
N SER A 66 -7.99 6.99 -0.58
CA SER A 66 -7.25 8.04 -1.23
C SER A 66 -6.14 8.43 -0.26
N VAL A 67 -4.92 7.99 -0.54
CA VAL A 67 -3.74 8.37 0.22
C VAL A 67 -3.56 9.86 -0.01
N THR A 68 -4.02 10.68 0.91
CA THR A 68 -3.77 12.13 0.88
C THR A 68 -2.33 12.33 1.33
N ASN A 69 -1.42 12.55 0.38
CA ASN A 69 -0.04 12.89 0.71
C ASN A 69 0.02 14.36 1.17
N TYR A 70 0.33 14.59 2.44
CA TYR A 70 0.58 15.91 3.00
C TYR A 70 2.03 16.35 2.77
N ASN A 71 2.40 16.66 1.53
CA ASN A 71 3.70 17.29 1.25
C ASN A 71 3.67 18.75 1.77
N HIS A 72 4.34 19.05 2.88
CA HIS A 72 4.45 20.40 3.46
C HIS A 72 5.67 21.15 2.91
N GLY A 73 5.63 21.52 1.62
CA GLY A 73 6.69 22.30 0.97
C GLY A 73 6.16 23.31 -0.04
N PRO A 74 6.92 24.37 -0.37
CA PRO A 74 6.55 25.31 -1.44
C PRO A 74 6.42 24.56 -2.77
N ASN A 75 5.30 24.74 -3.49
CA ASN A 75 4.84 24.00 -4.69
C ASN A 75 4.10 22.65 -4.45
N SER A 76 3.58 22.42 -3.25
CA SER A 76 2.74 21.26 -2.97
C SER A 76 1.38 21.34 -3.67
N HIS A 77 1.08 20.35 -4.51
CA HIS A 77 -0.24 20.11 -5.07
C HIS A 77 -0.85 18.92 -4.34
N SER A 78 -1.87 19.16 -3.52
CA SER A 78 -2.65 18.10 -2.88
C SER A 78 -3.75 17.64 -3.85
N GLY A 79 -3.87 16.33 -4.09
CA GLY A 79 -4.89 15.74 -4.96
C GLY A 79 -4.78 14.22 -5.07
N PRO A 80 -5.83 13.53 -5.55
CA PRO A 80 -5.83 12.08 -5.69
C PRO A 80 -4.79 11.63 -6.73
N ILE A 81 -3.87 10.76 -6.33
CA ILE A 81 -2.85 10.18 -7.22
C ILE A 81 -3.49 9.01 -7.98
N THR A 82 -3.68 9.17 -9.29
CA THR A 82 -4.19 8.11 -10.17
C THR A 82 -3.11 7.33 -10.89
N THR A 83 -1.84 7.78 -10.84
CA THR A 83 -0.68 7.11 -11.43
C THR A 83 0.59 7.41 -10.62
N TYR A 84 1.38 6.37 -10.30
CA TYR A 84 2.74 6.53 -9.78
C TYR A 84 3.70 6.77 -10.95
N ASN A 85 4.16 8.00 -11.14
CA ASN A 85 5.26 8.30 -12.04
C ASN A 85 6.59 8.25 -11.27
N ASN A 86 7.17 7.07 -11.11
CA ASN A 86 8.48 6.88 -10.46
C ASN A 86 9.68 7.34 -11.33
N ASN A 87 9.45 8.13 -12.39
CA ASN A 87 10.52 8.48 -13.35
C ASN A 87 11.34 9.71 -12.98
N TYR A 88 11.22 10.26 -11.76
CA TYR A 88 12.04 11.40 -11.35
C TYR A 88 13.20 10.94 -10.46
N GLY A 89 14.39 10.88 -11.06
CA GLY A 89 15.67 10.92 -10.33
C GLY A 89 16.35 9.58 -10.07
N PHE A 90 15.75 8.42 -10.37
CA PHE A 90 16.44 7.14 -10.17
C PHE A 90 17.69 7.03 -11.06
N LYS A 91 17.57 7.41 -12.34
CA LYS A 91 18.70 7.42 -13.28
C LYS A 91 19.80 8.38 -12.81
N ASP A 92 19.44 9.61 -12.46
CA ASP A 92 20.40 10.63 -12.02
C ASP A 92 21.10 10.25 -10.71
N LEU A 93 20.39 9.59 -9.80
CA LEU A 93 20.95 9.08 -8.54
C LEU A 93 21.94 7.93 -8.81
N VAL A 94 21.57 6.99 -9.68
CA VAL A 94 22.46 5.89 -10.07
C VAL A 94 23.71 6.41 -10.76
N GLU A 95 23.59 7.39 -11.66
CA GLU A 95 24.73 8.00 -12.33
C GLU A 95 25.67 8.70 -11.34
N LYS A 96 25.13 9.48 -10.38
CA LYS A 96 25.94 10.12 -9.33
C LYS A 96 26.67 9.10 -8.46
N LEU A 97 25.97 8.05 -8.01
CA LEU A 97 26.57 6.98 -7.20
C LEU A 97 27.69 6.25 -7.94
N MET A 98 27.55 6.04 -9.25
CA MET A 98 28.59 5.43 -10.07
C MET A 98 29.83 6.33 -10.22
N ILE A 99 29.63 7.64 -10.38
CA ILE A 99 30.73 8.62 -10.46
C ILE A 99 31.50 8.65 -9.13
N GLU A 100 30.80 8.83 -8.00
CA GLU A 100 31.40 8.88 -6.67
C GLU A 100 32.19 7.60 -6.34
N ASN A 101 31.63 6.43 -6.67
CA ASN A 101 32.31 5.14 -6.45
C ASN A 101 33.58 5.01 -7.30
N ASN A 102 33.58 5.53 -8.53
CA ASN A 102 34.77 5.54 -9.37
C ASN A 102 35.86 6.50 -8.86
N GLU A 103 35.48 7.64 -8.30
CA GLU A 103 36.41 8.58 -7.66
C GLU A 103 37.03 7.99 -6.39
N LEU A 104 36.21 7.40 -5.51
CA LEU A 104 36.67 6.67 -4.31
C LEU A 104 37.66 5.56 -4.66
N LYS A 105 37.38 4.77 -5.72
CA LYS A 105 38.30 3.72 -6.19
C LYS A 105 39.63 4.30 -6.70
N LYS A 106 39.62 5.48 -7.32
CA LYS A 106 40.85 6.15 -7.76
C LYS A 106 41.66 6.65 -6.57
N GLU A 107 41.02 7.21 -5.54
CA GLU A 107 41.70 7.65 -4.32
C GLU A 107 42.33 6.49 -3.57
N LEU A 108 41.60 5.38 -3.38
CA LEU A 108 42.13 4.18 -2.73
C LEU A 108 43.32 3.56 -3.46
N LYS A 109 43.41 3.74 -4.79
CA LYS A 109 44.59 3.33 -5.58
C LYS A 109 45.80 4.23 -5.40
N LYS A 110 45.63 5.49 -4.95
CA LYS A 110 46.75 6.39 -4.65
C LYS A 110 47.43 6.06 -3.31
N PHE A 111 46.73 5.32 -2.44
CA PHE A 111 47.24 4.88 -1.13
C PHE A 111 47.78 3.43 -1.15
N LYS A 112 47.89 2.81 -2.33
CA LYS A 112 48.57 1.52 -2.57
C LYS A 112 49.82 1.76 -3.40
#